data_AF-A0A925PK31-F1
#
_entry.id   AF-A0A925PK31-F1
#
_cell.length_a   1.000
_cell.length_b   1.000
_cell.length_c   1.000
_cell.angle_alpha   90.00
_cell.angle_beta   90.00
_cell.angle_gamma   90.00
#
_symmetry.space_group_name_H-M   'P 1'
#
loop_
_entity.id
_entity.type
_entity.pdbx_description
1 polymer ?
#
loop_
_entity_poly.entity_id
_entity_poly.type
_entity_poly.pdbx_seq_one_letter_code
_entity_poly.pdbx_strand_id
1 'polypeptide(L)' 'MKKKEQPKDPDLLGATQALKRSAASALKLARKTHTPCYVYKDGKIVDLTAPRAKAPTIKHQAA' A
#
# COMPACT_ATOMS: atom_id res chain seq x y z
N MET A 1 -5.41 12.64 -11.45
CA MET A 1 -5.67 11.85 -10.22
C MET A 1 -7.10 12.14 -9.77
N LYS A 2 -8.01 11.15 -9.72
CA LYS A 2 -9.39 11.39 -9.26
C LYS A 2 -9.38 11.81 -7.78
N LYS A 3 -10.02 12.94 -7.47
CA LYS A 3 -10.24 13.40 -6.09
C LYS A 3 -11.05 12.30 -5.38
N LYS A 4 -10.53 11.72 -4.31
CA LYS A 4 -11.26 10.74 -3.49
C LYS A 4 -12.37 11.50 -2.78
N GLU A 5 -13.56 11.52 -3.38
CA GLU A 5 -14.77 12.05 -2.76
C GLU A 5 -14.97 11.35 -1.42
N GLN A 6 -15.23 12.13 -0.38
CA GLN A 6 -15.65 11.55 0.89
C GLN A 6 -17.03 10.91 0.69
N PRO A 7 -17.35 9.85 1.46
CA PRO A 7 -18.71 9.36 1.52
C PRO A 7 -19.66 10.52 1.80
N LYS A 8 -20.67 10.69 0.95
CA LYS A 8 -21.71 11.73 1.11
C LYS A 8 -22.74 11.32 2.17
N ASP A 9 -22.75 10.04 2.50
CA ASP A 9 -23.56 9.45 3.56
C ASP A 9 -23.04 9.91 4.94
N PRO A 10 -23.89 10.52 5.77
CA PRO A 10 -23.53 10.99 7.12
C PRO A 10 -22.96 9.90 8.03
N ASP A 11 -23.44 8.66 7.94
CA ASP A 11 -22.99 7.55 8.80
C ASP A 11 -21.58 7.08 8.41
N LEU A 12 -21.17 7.36 7.18
CA LEU A 12 -19.84 7.06 6.66
C LEU A 12 -18.87 8.25 6.77
N LEU A 13 -19.29 9.36 7.40
CA LEU A 13 -18.39 10.47 7.69
C LEU A 13 -17.22 9.99 8.54
N GLY A 14 -16.01 10.25 8.05
CA GLY A 14 -14.78 9.83 8.72
C GLY A 14 -14.36 8.36 8.51
N ALA A 15 -15.19 7.52 7.88
CA ALA A 15 -14.85 6.13 7.59
C ALA A 15 -13.55 6.03 6.78
N THR A 16 -13.36 6.91 5.79
CA THR A 16 -12.12 6.99 5.01
C THR A 16 -10.88 7.21 5.89
N GLN A 17 -10.99 8.07 6.91
CA GLN A 17 -9.89 8.36 7.82
C GLN A 17 -9.64 7.20 8.79
N ALA A 18 -10.70 6.52 9.24
CA ALA A 18 -10.59 5.29 10.03
C ALA A 18 -9.87 4.18 9.24
N LEU A 19 -10.30 3.91 8.01
CA LEU A 19 -9.71 2.88 7.14
C LEU A 19 -8.23 3.13 6.87
N LYS A 20 -7.83 4.39 6.60
CA LYS A 20 -6.40 4.74 6.42
C LYS A 20 -5.57 4.45 7.68
N ARG A 21 -6.10 4.80 8.86
CA ARG A 21 -5.44 4.52 10.14
C ARG A 21 -5.29 3.02 10.38
N SER A 22 -6.37 2.25 10.17
CA SER A 22 -6.36 0.79 10.31
C SER A 22 -5.35 0.13 9.37
N ALA A 23 -5.32 0.53 8.10
CA ALA A 23 -4.37 0.02 7.12
C ALA A 23 -2.91 0.32 7.51
N ALA A 24 -2.62 1.52 8.01
CA ALA A 24 -1.28 1.90 8.47
C ALA A 24 -0.84 1.06 9.68
N SER A 25 -1.74 0.85 10.66
CA SER A 25 -1.48 0.01 11.82
C SER A 25 -1.25 -1.45 11.45
N ALA A 26 -2.06 -2.00 10.54
CA ALA A 26 -1.90 -3.37 10.04
C ALA A 26 -0.54 -3.57 9.37
N LEU A 27 -0.12 -2.66 8.49
CA LEU A 27 1.20 -2.73 7.85
C LEU A 27 2.34 -2.60 8.87
N LYS A 28 2.21 -1.73 9.87
CA LYS A 28 3.19 -1.58 10.95
C LYS A 28 3.33 -2.89 11.75
N LEU A 29 2.20 -3.51 12.11
CA LEU A 29 2.19 -4.78 12.81
C LEU A 29 2.82 -5.88 11.96
N ALA A 30 2.44 -5.96 10.68
CA ALA A 30 2.93 -6.97 9.75
C ALA A 30 4.46 -6.97 9.63
N ARG A 31 5.04 -5.76 9.49
CA ARG A 31 6.50 -5.57 9.49
C ARG A 31 7.15 -5.99 10.80
N LYS A 32 6.52 -5.69 11.94
CA LYS A 32 7.03 -6.03 13.27
C LYS A 32 7.04 -7.55 13.50
N THR A 33 6.01 -8.25 13.04
CA THR A 33 5.84 -9.70 13.27
C THR A 33 6.36 -10.57 12.13
N HIS A 34 6.98 -9.97 11.11
CA HIS A 34 7.41 -10.66 9.89
C HIS A 34 6.27 -11.44 9.22
N THR A 35 5.05 -10.91 9.30
CA THR A 35 3.88 -11.48 8.61
C THR A 35 3.66 -10.76 7.28
N PRO A 36 3.34 -11.49 6.20
CA PRO A 36 3.05 -10.88 4.89
C PRO A 36 1.86 -9.90 4.94
N CYS A 37 1.92 -8.82 4.17
CA CYS A 37 0.81 -7.87 4.03
C CYS A 37 0.49 -7.64 2.56
N TYR A 38 -0.54 -8.33 2.07
CA TYR A 38 -0.94 -8.29 0.66
C TYR A 38 -1.96 -7.19 0.39
N VAL A 39 -1.79 -6.47 -0.72
CA VAL A 39 -2.75 -5.50 -1.24
C VAL A 39 -2.99 -5.72 -2.73
N TYR A 40 -4.19 -5.39 -3.18
CA TYR A 40 -4.49 -5.33 -4.61
C TYR A 40 -4.10 -3.95 -5.16
N LYS A 41 -3.16 -3.93 -6.11
CA LYS A 41 -2.64 -2.71 -6.73
C LYS A 41 -2.40 -2.96 -8.21
N ASP A 42 -2.95 -2.09 -9.06
CA ASP A 42 -2.75 -2.13 -10.52
C ASP A 42 -3.05 -3.50 -11.15
N GLY A 43 -4.15 -4.13 -10.71
CA GLY A 43 -4.58 -5.42 -11.21
C GLY A 43 -3.88 -6.63 -10.58
N LYS A 44 -2.95 -6.42 -9.64
CA LYS A 44 -2.07 -7.46 -9.09
C LYS A 44 -2.11 -7.49 -7.56
N ILE A 45 -1.87 -8.67 -6.99
CA ILE A 45 -1.63 -8.82 -5.55
C ILE A 45 -0.14 -8.54 -5.28
N VAL A 46 0.13 -7.62 -4.36
CA VAL A 46 1.49 -7.18 -4.00
C VAL A 46 1.68 -7.31 -2.50
N ASP A 47 2.78 -7.94 -2.08
CA ASP A 47 3.21 -7.93 -0.68
C ASP A 47 3.96 -6.63 -0.36
N LEU A 48 3.45 -5.85 0.59
CA LEU A 48 4.06 -4.60 1.05
C LEU A 48 5.17 -4.79 2.10
N THR A 49 5.35 -6.01 2.61
CA THR A 49 6.43 -6.37 3.53
C THR A 49 7.61 -7.02 2.82
N ALA A 50 7.42 -7.47 1.58
CA ALA A 50 8.48 -8.04 0.78
C ALA A 50 9.66 -7.05 0.65
N PRO A 51 10.91 -7.53 0.73
CA PRO A 51 12.08 -6.71 0.47
C PRO A 51 11.92 -6.07 -0.91
N ARG A 52 12.06 -4.75 -1.00
CA ARG A 52 12.03 -4.07 -2.29
C ARG A 52 13.20 -4.61 -3.11
N ALA A 53 12.89 -5.37 -4.16
CA ALA A 53 13.91 -5.80 -5.11
C ALA A 53 14.67 -4.55 -5.58
N LYS A 54 15.99 -4.56 -5.44
CA LYS A 54 16.83 -3.47 -5.93
C LYS A 54 16.49 -3.27 -7.41
N ALA A 55 16.15 -2.04 -7.79
CA ALA A 55 15.90 -1.73 -9.19
C ALA A 55 17.12 -2.20 -10.01
N PRO A 56 16.92 -2.83 -11.17
CA PRO A 56 18.04 -3.26 -12.00
C PRO A 56 18.85 -2.02 -12.34
N THR A 57 20.10 -1.98 -11.87
CA THR A 57 21.09 -1.01 -12.32
C THR A 57 21.35 -1.32 -13.79
N ILE A 58 20.72 -0.54 -14.68
CA ILE A 58 20.98 -0.64 -16.11
C ILE A 58 22.42 -0.15 -16.34
N LYS A 59 23.36 -1.09 -16.46
CA LYS A 59 24.72 -0.78 -16.94
C LYS A 59 24.61 -0.61 -18.45
N HIS A 60 24.63 0.63 -18.93
CA HIS A 60 24.95 0.90 -20.33
C HIS A 60 26.43 0.56 -20.54
N GLN A 61 26.69 -0.63 -21.08
CA GLN A 61 27.97 -0.92 -21.72
C GLN A 61 27.78 -0.64 -23.20
N ALA A 62 28.44 0.39 -23.69
CA ALA A 62 28.67 0.59 -25.12
C ALA A 62 30.17 0.46 -25.35
N ALA A 63 30.49 -0.45 -26.26
CA ALA A 63 31.82 -0.75 -26.79
C ALA A 63 32.24 0.30 -27.84
#